data_AF-A0A958KWS8-F1
#
_entry.id   AF-A0A958KWS8-F1
#
_cell.length_a   1.000
_cell.length_b   1.000
_cell.length_c   1.000
_cell.angle_alpha   90.00
_cell.angle_beta   90.00
_cell.angle_gamma   90.00
#
_symmetry.space_group_name_H-M   'P 1'
#
loop_
_entity.id
_entity.type
_entity.pdbx_description
1 polymer ?
#
loop_
_entity_poly.entity_id
_entity_poly.type
_entity_poly.pdbx_seq_one_letter_code
_entity_poly.pdbx_strand_id
1 'polypeptide(L)'
;MKTKFSFVALLSVLLLSSSGFATPNDLSLMNKARGHFGKGELDKAFSFYSQIPKSSDYWLEAVEEKAHVLGRKKDYAGALSLLQTSMSSAFVGLTGPEPYFVAALTHLKICDYSEIFKVSKMFKERFQPRIAMLSALEKSGDSKEVQEVLKKSEKSPLNFELIGSLAKNLPRNLQRDKVFYQLTKYANTAARSQALQKRLKQIAKAELKEIEDVVNKLQIVEAEVIQRIHLADSEKMKRQKQGEIKTGKDTLNFPYTGEVWLDELDNYAARIEKCPATTKQAAL
;
A
#
# COMPACT_ATOMS: atom_id res chain seq x y z
N MET A 1 -18.17 2.21 67.12
CA MET A 1 -16.71 2.32 66.97
C MET A 1 -16.12 0.93 66.84
N LYS A 2 -15.79 0.50 65.62
CA LYS A 2 -14.90 -0.64 65.30
C LYS A 2 -14.62 -0.58 63.79
N THR A 3 -13.50 0.03 63.46
CA THR A 3 -12.93 0.21 62.13
C THR A 3 -12.45 -1.11 61.56
N LYS A 4 -12.84 -1.43 60.32
CA LYS A 4 -12.13 -2.39 59.47
C LYS A 4 -11.58 -1.64 58.26
N PHE A 5 -10.28 -1.44 58.28
CA PHE A 5 -9.47 -1.17 57.10
C PHE A 5 -9.33 -2.49 56.33
N SER A 6 -9.61 -2.49 55.02
CA SER A 6 -9.10 -3.53 54.13
C SER A 6 -8.42 -2.88 52.94
N PHE A 7 -7.17 -3.29 52.80
CA PHE A 7 -6.18 -2.92 51.80
C PHE A 7 -6.52 -3.56 50.44
N VAL A 8 -6.17 -2.84 49.35
CA VAL A 8 -5.69 -3.36 48.06
C VAL A 8 -6.69 -4.10 47.16
N ALA A 9 -7.05 -3.45 46.05
CA ALA A 9 -6.58 -3.85 44.71
C ALA A 9 -7.01 -2.80 43.68
N LEU A 10 -6.11 -1.87 43.38
CA LEU A 10 -6.05 -1.23 42.07
C LEU A 10 -5.78 -2.36 41.06
N LEU A 11 -6.77 -2.72 40.25
CA LEU A 11 -6.52 -3.48 39.03
C LEU A 11 -7.00 -2.66 37.85
N SER A 12 -6.07 -1.85 37.36
CA SER A 12 -6.02 -1.32 36.02
C SER A 12 -6.15 -2.48 35.05
N VAL A 13 -7.29 -2.61 34.41
CA VAL A 13 -7.43 -3.41 33.19
C VAL A 13 -7.86 -2.45 32.09
N LEU A 14 -6.84 -1.80 31.49
CA LEU A 14 -6.95 -1.36 30.11
C LEU A 14 -7.19 -2.60 29.26
N LEU A 15 -8.45 -2.93 29.00
CA LEU A 15 -8.83 -3.74 27.85
C LEU A 15 -8.79 -2.83 26.62
N LEU A 16 -7.57 -2.51 26.17
CA LEU A 16 -7.34 -2.26 24.75
C LEU A 16 -7.46 -3.61 24.05
N SER A 17 -8.70 -4.05 23.83
CA SER A 17 -8.97 -5.09 22.85
C SER A 17 -8.76 -4.48 21.47
N SER A 18 -7.51 -4.38 21.04
CA SER A 18 -7.16 -4.18 19.64
C SER A 18 -7.47 -5.48 18.89
N SER A 19 -8.75 -5.72 18.63
CA SER A 19 -9.17 -6.74 17.69
C SER A 19 -8.75 -6.29 16.29
N GLY A 20 -7.55 -6.71 15.88
CA GLY A 20 -6.97 -6.50 14.55
C GLY A 20 -7.70 -7.26 13.45
N PHE A 21 -9.03 -7.12 13.40
CA PHE A 21 -9.84 -7.45 12.24
C PHE A 21 -10.08 -6.19 11.44
N ALA A 22 -10.04 -6.29 10.12
CA ALA A 22 -10.87 -5.46 9.27
C ALA A 22 -12.31 -5.50 9.80
N THR A 23 -12.68 -4.50 10.59
CA THR A 23 -14.05 -4.43 11.08
C THR A 23 -14.96 -4.22 9.87
N PRO A 24 -16.22 -4.72 9.87
CA PRO A 24 -17.18 -4.38 8.83
C PRO A 24 -17.28 -2.85 8.58
N ASN A 25 -16.90 -2.05 9.58
CA ASN A 25 -16.79 -0.60 9.49
C ASN A 25 -15.63 -0.14 8.60
N ASP A 26 -14.44 -0.76 8.64
CA ASP A 26 -13.28 -0.34 7.83
C ASP A 26 -13.52 -0.53 6.32
N LEU A 27 -14.09 -1.67 5.91
CA LEU A 27 -14.49 -1.89 4.52
C LEU A 27 -15.60 -0.92 4.11
N SER A 28 -16.52 -0.58 5.02
CA SER A 28 -17.54 0.45 4.77
C SER A 28 -16.90 1.81 4.53
N LEU A 29 -15.89 2.19 5.32
CA LEU A 29 -15.13 3.43 5.14
C LEU A 29 -14.39 3.45 3.79
N MET A 30 -13.69 2.36 3.42
CA MET A 30 -13.06 2.22 2.10
C MET A 30 -14.06 2.45 0.97
N ASN A 31 -15.24 1.80 1.02
CA ASN A 31 -16.24 1.91 -0.03
C ASN A 31 -16.88 3.30 -0.09
N LYS A 32 -17.13 3.95 1.06
CA LYS A 32 -17.59 5.36 1.10
C LYS A 32 -16.56 6.28 0.47
N ALA A 33 -15.29 6.11 0.83
CA ALA A 33 -14.18 6.90 0.30
C ALA A 33 -14.08 6.76 -1.23
N ARG A 34 -14.12 5.53 -1.76
CA ARG A 34 -14.15 5.23 -3.20
C ARG A 34 -15.36 5.85 -3.91
N GLY A 35 -16.53 5.81 -3.27
CA GLY A 35 -17.75 6.45 -3.77
C GLY A 35 -17.59 7.96 -3.91
N HIS A 36 -17.03 8.63 -2.90
CA HIS A 36 -16.72 10.07 -2.98
C HIS A 36 -15.63 10.38 -3.99
N PHE A 37 -14.60 9.55 -4.08
CA PHE A 37 -13.53 9.69 -5.08
C PHE A 37 -14.09 9.63 -6.50
N GLY A 38 -14.96 8.65 -6.80
CA GLY A 38 -15.62 8.52 -8.10
C GLY A 38 -16.46 9.75 -8.49
N LYS A 39 -17.07 10.41 -7.50
CA LYS A 39 -17.82 11.67 -7.68
C LYS A 39 -16.96 12.92 -7.79
N GLY A 40 -15.65 12.80 -7.58
CA GLY A 40 -14.73 13.95 -7.51
C GLY A 40 -14.78 14.74 -6.20
N GLU A 41 -15.45 14.22 -5.17
CA GLU A 41 -15.52 14.82 -3.83
C GLU A 41 -14.25 14.47 -3.04
N LEU A 42 -13.11 14.98 -3.49
CA LEU A 42 -11.78 14.55 -3.07
C LEU A 42 -11.50 14.76 -1.58
N ASP A 43 -11.98 15.86 -0.98
CA ASP A 43 -11.78 16.12 0.45
C ASP A 43 -12.51 15.12 1.33
N LYS A 44 -13.74 14.76 0.95
CA LYS A 44 -14.51 13.73 1.66
C LYS A 44 -13.88 12.36 1.48
N ALA A 45 -13.44 12.03 0.26
CA ALA A 45 -12.73 10.79 -0.01
C ALA A 45 -11.50 10.66 0.90
N PHE A 46 -10.65 11.69 0.93
CA PHE A 46 -9.46 11.73 1.80
C PHE A 46 -9.85 11.55 3.27
N SER A 47 -10.86 12.29 3.74
CA SER A 47 -11.34 12.20 5.12
C SER A 47 -11.81 10.80 5.52
N PHE A 48 -12.50 10.08 4.63
CA PHE A 48 -12.91 8.69 4.91
C PHE A 48 -11.74 7.72 4.93
N TYR A 49 -10.77 7.82 4.01
CA TYR A 49 -9.57 6.98 4.07
C TYR A 49 -8.75 7.25 5.35
N SER A 50 -8.66 8.51 5.78
CA SER A 50 -7.91 8.88 7.00
C SER A 50 -8.53 8.36 8.30
N GLN A 51 -9.76 7.88 8.28
CA GLN A 51 -10.39 7.23 9.44
C GLN A 51 -9.97 5.77 9.62
N ILE A 52 -9.28 5.19 8.63
CA ILE A 52 -8.85 3.79 8.69
C ILE A 52 -7.59 3.70 9.58
N PRO A 53 -7.64 2.97 10.71
CA PRO A 53 -6.54 2.93 11.66
C PRO A 53 -5.35 2.14 11.10
N LYS A 54 -4.13 2.46 11.54
CA LYS A 54 -2.90 1.76 11.12
C LYS A 54 -2.92 0.25 11.38
N SER A 55 -3.70 -0.19 12.38
CA SER A 55 -3.90 -1.60 12.73
C SER A 55 -4.90 -2.33 11.80
N SER A 56 -5.64 -1.61 10.96
CA SER A 56 -6.59 -2.22 10.04
C SER A 56 -5.84 -2.95 8.93
N ASP A 57 -6.37 -4.10 8.52
CA ASP A 57 -5.86 -4.75 7.32
C ASP A 57 -5.95 -3.80 6.12
N TYR A 58 -6.94 -2.90 6.04
CA TYR A 58 -7.12 -1.97 4.91
C TYR A 58 -6.14 -0.78 4.89
N TRP A 59 -5.32 -0.59 5.91
CA TRP A 59 -4.57 0.66 6.05
C TRP A 59 -3.62 0.94 4.88
N LEU A 60 -2.84 -0.04 4.41
CA LEU A 60 -1.92 0.16 3.27
C LEU A 60 -2.66 0.50 1.96
N GLU A 61 -3.81 -0.13 1.74
CA GLU A 61 -4.68 0.17 0.59
C GLU A 61 -5.29 1.57 0.73
N ALA A 62 -5.64 2.00 1.95
CA ALA A 62 -6.07 3.36 2.22
C ALA A 62 -4.93 4.38 1.98
N VAL A 63 -3.69 4.06 2.34
CA VAL A 63 -2.51 4.93 2.08
C VAL A 63 -2.29 5.10 0.57
N GLU A 64 -2.37 4.00 -0.19
CA GLU A 64 -2.32 4.02 -1.65
C GLU A 64 -3.45 4.87 -2.26
N GLU A 65 -4.70 4.65 -1.85
CA GLU A 65 -5.86 5.39 -2.38
C GLU A 65 -5.87 6.87 -1.95
N LYS A 66 -5.37 7.20 -0.75
CA LYS A 66 -5.09 8.59 -0.35
C LYS A 66 -4.09 9.25 -1.31
N ALA A 67 -3.06 8.53 -1.75
CA ALA A 67 -2.10 9.08 -2.71
C ALA A 67 -2.75 9.39 -4.07
N HIS A 68 -3.67 8.53 -4.55
CA HIS A 68 -4.48 8.85 -5.74
C HIS A 68 -5.34 10.09 -5.55
N VAL A 69 -5.96 10.28 -4.37
CA VAL A 69 -6.73 11.47 -4.04
C VAL A 69 -5.84 12.72 -4.11
N LEU A 70 -4.68 12.70 -3.45
CA LEU A 70 -3.73 13.82 -3.45
C LEU A 70 -3.20 14.14 -4.85
N GLY A 71 -2.91 13.10 -5.65
CA GLY A 71 -2.54 13.25 -7.06
C GLY A 71 -3.61 13.99 -7.88
N ARG A 72 -4.90 13.66 -7.68
CA ARG A 72 -6.01 14.39 -8.33
C ARG A 72 -6.19 15.81 -7.80
N LYS A 73 -5.86 16.05 -6.54
CA LYS A 73 -5.78 17.39 -5.95
C LYS A 73 -4.54 18.19 -6.41
N LYS A 74 -3.66 17.57 -7.21
CA LYS A 74 -2.35 18.12 -7.61
C LYS A 74 -1.40 18.38 -6.43
N ASP A 75 -1.67 17.76 -5.29
CA ASP A 75 -0.75 17.73 -4.15
C ASP A 75 0.23 16.56 -4.32
N TYR A 76 1.16 16.74 -5.27
CA TYR A 76 2.12 15.70 -5.63
C TYR A 76 3.14 15.44 -4.53
N ALA A 77 3.49 16.46 -3.73
CA ALA A 77 4.38 16.28 -2.59
C ALA A 77 3.73 15.38 -1.53
N GLY A 78 2.48 15.65 -1.17
CA GLY A 78 1.73 14.79 -0.25
C GLY A 78 1.50 13.38 -0.81
N ALA A 79 1.24 13.25 -2.12
CA ALA A 79 1.12 11.94 -2.76
C ALA A 79 2.42 11.13 -2.65
N LEU A 80 3.58 11.71 -2.98
CA LEU A 80 4.88 11.03 -2.87
C LEU A 80 5.22 10.65 -1.43
N SER A 81 4.86 11.48 -0.44
CA SER A 81 5.01 11.14 0.98
C SER A 81 4.27 9.86 1.38
N LEU A 82 3.02 9.69 0.96
CA LEU A 82 2.24 8.48 1.24
C LEU A 82 2.78 7.26 0.49
N LEU A 83 3.24 7.46 -0.75
CA LEU A 83 3.80 6.40 -1.56
C LEU A 83 5.16 5.91 -1.02
N GLN A 84 5.97 6.81 -0.45
CA GLN A 84 7.19 6.44 0.26
C GLN A 84 6.90 5.46 1.42
N THR A 85 5.82 5.72 2.17
CA THR A 85 5.36 4.79 3.21
C THR A 85 4.98 3.44 2.60
N SER A 86 4.13 3.45 1.57
CA SER A 86 3.62 2.22 0.94
C SER A 86 4.75 1.37 0.32
N MET A 87 5.73 2.00 -0.32
CA MET A 87 6.85 1.34 -0.98
C MET A 87 8.01 1.00 -0.02
N SER A 88 7.88 1.26 1.28
CA SER A 88 8.87 0.88 2.28
C SER A 88 9.18 -0.63 2.25
N SER A 89 10.42 -0.99 2.57
CA SER A 89 10.85 -2.40 2.71
C SER A 89 10.12 -3.11 3.86
N ALA A 90 9.58 -2.36 4.83
CA ALA A 90 8.78 -2.88 5.93
C ALA A 90 7.51 -3.60 5.47
N PHE A 91 6.97 -3.23 4.30
CA PHE A 91 5.70 -3.77 3.78
C PHE A 91 5.86 -4.72 2.59
N VAL A 92 7.07 -5.28 2.40
CA VAL A 92 7.29 -6.29 1.35
C VAL A 92 6.36 -7.49 1.56
N GLY A 93 5.54 -7.79 0.56
CA GLY A 93 4.51 -8.84 0.59
C GLY A 93 3.13 -8.37 1.05
N LEU A 94 3.02 -7.16 1.59
CA LEU A 94 1.77 -6.53 2.04
C LEU A 94 1.33 -5.40 1.11
N THR A 95 2.27 -4.68 0.50
CA THR A 95 1.98 -3.65 -0.50
C THR A 95 1.84 -4.25 -1.89
N GLY A 96 0.86 -3.75 -2.67
CA GLY A 96 0.64 -4.16 -4.05
C GLY A 96 1.56 -3.47 -5.06
N PRO A 97 1.35 -3.74 -6.35
CA PRO A 97 2.12 -3.12 -7.43
C PRO A 97 1.70 -1.67 -7.72
N GLU A 98 0.43 -1.30 -7.51
CA GLU A 98 -0.11 0.02 -7.90
C GLU A 98 0.63 1.24 -7.33
N PRO A 99 1.14 1.27 -6.08
CA PRO A 99 1.87 2.42 -5.55
C PRO A 99 3.07 2.83 -6.40
N TYR A 100 3.72 1.88 -7.06
CA TYR A 100 4.84 2.15 -7.97
C TYR A 100 4.36 2.88 -9.22
N PHE A 101 3.22 2.48 -9.77
CA PHE A 101 2.62 3.19 -10.89
C PHE A 101 2.18 4.61 -10.48
N VAL A 102 1.53 4.76 -9.32
CA VAL A 102 1.14 6.10 -8.84
C VAL A 102 2.36 6.98 -8.61
N ALA A 103 3.46 6.43 -8.08
CA ALA A 103 4.71 7.16 -7.90
C ALA A 103 5.30 7.59 -9.24
N ALA A 104 5.42 6.65 -10.19
CA ALA A 104 5.91 6.94 -11.53
C ALA A 104 5.05 8.00 -12.25
N LEU A 105 3.72 7.89 -12.17
CA LEU A 105 2.79 8.87 -12.71
C LEU A 105 2.94 10.23 -12.02
N THR A 106 3.15 10.26 -10.71
CA THR A 106 3.35 11.49 -9.95
C THR A 106 4.66 12.18 -10.34
N HIS A 107 5.75 11.42 -10.43
CA HIS A 107 7.04 11.92 -10.93
C HIS A 107 6.93 12.43 -12.38
N LEU A 108 6.16 11.76 -13.24
CA LEU A 108 5.87 12.24 -14.59
C LEU A 108 5.16 13.60 -14.58
N LYS A 109 4.19 13.80 -13.67
CA LYS A 109 3.45 15.07 -13.55
C LYS A 109 4.32 16.23 -13.06
N ILE A 110 5.35 15.96 -12.25
CA ILE A 110 6.32 16.96 -11.80
C ILE A 110 7.58 17.02 -12.68
N CYS A 111 7.63 16.25 -13.76
CA CYS A 111 8.74 16.17 -14.72
C CYS A 111 10.06 15.68 -14.12
N ASP A 112 9.97 14.87 -13.04
CA ASP A 112 11.11 14.21 -12.43
C ASP A 112 11.37 12.85 -13.09
N TYR A 113 11.88 12.90 -14.31
CA TYR A 113 12.06 11.71 -15.14
C TYR A 113 13.09 10.72 -14.59
N SER A 114 14.11 11.18 -13.87
CA SER A 114 15.10 10.31 -13.24
C SER A 114 14.48 9.38 -12.21
N GLU A 115 13.55 9.89 -11.41
CA GLU A 115 12.90 9.09 -10.36
C GLU A 115 11.96 8.03 -10.95
N ILE A 116 11.36 8.27 -12.10
CA ILE A 116 10.50 7.27 -12.78
C ILE A 116 11.29 5.99 -13.04
N PHE A 117 12.50 6.09 -13.60
CA PHE A 117 13.35 4.93 -13.87
C PHE A 117 13.82 4.23 -12.58
N LYS A 118 14.04 4.99 -11.49
CA LYS A 118 14.35 4.41 -10.18
C LYS A 118 13.17 3.64 -9.60
N VAL A 119 11.96 4.20 -9.69
CA VAL A 119 10.71 3.53 -9.28
C VAL A 119 10.50 2.24 -10.08
N SER A 120 10.68 2.28 -11.40
CA SER A 120 10.60 1.09 -12.26
C SER A 120 11.65 0.04 -11.92
N LYS A 121 12.88 0.44 -11.62
CA LYS A 121 13.94 -0.47 -11.16
C LYS A 121 13.55 -1.14 -9.84
N MET A 122 13.11 -0.34 -8.86
CA MET A 122 12.66 -0.84 -7.56
C MET A 122 11.47 -1.81 -7.70
N PHE A 123 10.52 -1.50 -8.60
CA PHE A 123 9.41 -2.39 -8.92
C PHE A 123 9.93 -3.75 -9.43
N LYS A 124 10.84 -3.75 -10.41
CA LYS A 124 11.42 -4.97 -10.96
C LYS A 124 12.12 -5.80 -9.88
N GLU A 125 12.96 -5.17 -9.06
CA GLU A 125 13.69 -5.85 -7.98
C GLU A 125 12.73 -6.49 -6.95
N ARG A 126 11.61 -5.84 -6.64
CA ARG A 126 10.65 -6.34 -5.64
C ARG A 126 9.70 -7.38 -6.20
N PHE A 127 9.19 -7.20 -7.42
CA PHE A 127 8.13 -8.04 -7.98
C PHE A 127 8.64 -9.22 -8.79
N GLN A 128 9.87 -9.20 -9.32
CA GLN A 128 10.45 -10.39 -10.00
C GLN A 128 10.46 -11.65 -9.12
N PRO A 129 11.04 -11.65 -7.90
CA PRO A 129 10.99 -12.84 -7.05
C PRO A 129 9.55 -13.21 -6.64
N ARG A 130 8.67 -12.21 -6.52
CA ARG A 130 7.25 -12.42 -6.18
C ARG A 130 6.48 -13.09 -7.31
N ILE A 131 6.72 -12.70 -8.57
CA ILE A 131 6.13 -13.33 -9.76
C ILE A 131 6.51 -14.81 -9.81
N ALA A 132 7.79 -15.14 -9.56
CA ALA A 132 8.24 -16.53 -9.52
C ALA A 132 7.50 -17.35 -8.45
N MET A 133 7.38 -16.79 -7.23
CA MET A 133 6.65 -17.41 -6.12
C MET A 133 5.16 -17.59 -6.43
N LEU A 134 4.48 -16.54 -6.92
CA LEU A 134 3.06 -16.59 -7.28
C LEU A 134 2.79 -17.56 -8.44
N SER A 135 3.70 -17.64 -9.41
CA SER A 135 3.60 -18.59 -10.53
C SER A 135 3.75 -20.04 -10.07
N ALA A 136 4.58 -20.31 -9.05
CA ALA A 136 4.66 -21.62 -8.43
C ALA A 136 3.35 -21.96 -7.70
N LEU A 137 2.80 -21.01 -6.92
CA LEU A 137 1.53 -21.16 -6.23
C LEU A 137 0.34 -21.32 -7.18
N GLU A 138 0.31 -20.64 -8.33
CA GLU A 138 -0.74 -20.82 -9.34
C GLU A 138 -0.74 -22.25 -9.90
N LYS A 139 0.44 -22.87 -10.02
CA LYS A 139 0.59 -24.25 -10.53
C LYS A 139 0.26 -25.29 -9.47
N SER A 140 0.85 -25.19 -8.27
CA SER A 140 0.68 -26.19 -7.20
C SER A 140 -0.59 -25.97 -6.38
N GLY A 141 -0.94 -24.72 -6.09
CA GLY A 141 -1.94 -24.36 -5.08
C GLY A 141 -1.46 -24.60 -3.65
N ASP A 142 -0.16 -24.84 -3.46
CA ASP A 142 0.42 -25.28 -2.19
C ASP A 142 1.88 -24.82 -2.03
N SER A 143 2.29 -24.56 -0.78
CA SER A 143 3.65 -24.24 -0.37
C SER A 143 3.85 -24.51 1.13
N LYS A 144 5.10 -24.48 1.60
CA LYS A 144 5.39 -24.65 3.04
C LYS A 144 4.71 -23.57 3.87
N GLU A 145 4.69 -22.33 3.38
CA GLU A 145 4.07 -21.17 4.03
C GLU A 145 2.55 -21.25 4.02
N VAL A 146 1.95 -21.79 2.95
CA VAL A 146 0.50 -22.08 2.91
C VAL A 146 0.15 -23.06 4.03
N GLN A 147 0.90 -24.14 4.19
CA GLN A 147 0.64 -25.13 5.25
C GLN A 147 0.79 -24.52 6.65
N GLU A 148 1.75 -23.61 6.84
CA GLU A 148 1.89 -22.89 8.10
C GLU A 148 0.70 -21.96 8.37
N VAL A 149 0.23 -21.23 7.37
CA VAL A 149 -0.97 -20.37 7.49
C VAL A 149 -2.21 -21.19 7.81
N LEU A 150 -2.38 -22.35 7.17
CA LEU A 150 -3.51 -23.22 7.47
C LEU A 150 -3.50 -23.65 8.94
N LYS A 151 -2.34 -24.04 9.49
CA LYS A 151 -2.19 -24.36 10.92
C LYS A 151 -2.49 -23.18 11.84
N LYS A 152 -2.05 -21.96 11.48
CA LYS A 152 -2.35 -20.75 12.27
C LYS A 152 -3.83 -20.38 12.20
N SER A 153 -4.48 -20.60 11.05
CA SER A 153 -5.89 -20.29 10.82
C SER A 153 -6.87 -21.14 11.63
N GLU A 154 -6.42 -22.29 12.13
CA GLU A 154 -7.22 -23.15 13.01
C GLU A 154 -7.44 -22.52 14.39
N LYS A 155 -6.49 -21.72 14.87
CA LYS A 155 -6.50 -21.13 16.23
C LYS A 155 -7.17 -19.77 16.27
N SER A 156 -6.90 -18.95 15.26
CA SER A 156 -7.41 -17.58 15.16
C SER A 156 -7.65 -17.21 13.70
N PRO A 157 -8.61 -16.32 13.42
CA PRO A 157 -8.77 -15.82 12.06
C PRO A 157 -7.53 -15.05 11.60
N LEU A 158 -7.25 -15.08 10.29
CA LEU A 158 -6.06 -14.48 9.71
C LEU A 158 -6.14 -12.95 9.72
N ASN A 159 -5.03 -12.30 10.05
CA ASN A 159 -4.82 -10.85 9.92
C ASN A 159 -3.33 -10.58 9.63
N PHE A 160 -2.97 -9.32 9.41
CA PHE A 160 -1.57 -8.94 9.15
C PHE A 160 -0.59 -9.39 10.24
N GLU A 161 -0.97 -9.26 11.52
CA GLU A 161 -0.12 -9.63 12.65
C GLU A 161 0.19 -11.13 12.64
N LEU A 162 -0.82 -11.97 12.40
CA LEU A 162 -0.70 -13.42 12.42
C LEU A 162 0.03 -13.99 11.20
N ILE A 163 -0.12 -13.34 10.04
CA ILE A 163 0.64 -13.70 8.83
C ILE A 163 2.10 -13.28 8.98
N GLY A 164 2.36 -12.06 9.46
CA GLY A 164 3.70 -11.56 9.74
C GLY A 164 4.68 -11.76 8.57
N SER A 165 5.81 -12.42 8.84
CA SER A 165 6.86 -12.69 7.85
C SER A 165 6.41 -13.60 6.69
N LEU A 166 5.35 -14.40 6.87
CA LEU A 166 4.82 -15.29 5.83
C LEU A 166 4.22 -14.50 4.65
N ALA A 167 3.84 -13.23 4.86
CA ALA A 167 3.25 -12.38 3.82
C ALA A 167 4.13 -12.25 2.57
N LYS A 168 5.46 -12.33 2.74
CA LYS A 168 6.43 -12.26 1.64
C LYS A 168 6.21 -13.38 0.61
N ASN A 169 5.80 -14.56 1.07
CA ASN A 169 5.67 -15.79 0.28
C ASN A 169 4.21 -16.24 0.12
N LEU A 170 3.27 -15.32 0.34
CA LEU A 170 1.84 -15.57 0.21
C LEU A 170 1.17 -14.50 -0.65
N PRO A 171 0.01 -14.80 -1.23
CA PRO A 171 -0.78 -13.77 -1.90
C PRO A 171 -1.19 -12.66 -0.91
N ARG A 172 -1.08 -11.40 -1.34
CA ARG A 172 -1.15 -10.19 -0.49
C ARG A 172 -2.44 -10.09 0.33
N ASN A 173 -3.56 -10.51 -0.25
CA ASN A 173 -4.90 -10.34 0.30
C ASN A 173 -5.51 -11.65 0.84
N LEU A 174 -4.69 -12.67 1.09
CA LEU A 174 -5.16 -13.99 1.52
C LEU A 174 -5.99 -13.92 2.81
N GLN A 175 -5.57 -13.13 3.80
CA GLN A 175 -6.28 -12.88 5.06
C GLN A 175 -7.67 -12.29 4.88
N ARG A 176 -7.89 -11.55 3.78
CA ARG A 176 -9.18 -10.91 3.49
C ARG A 176 -10.08 -11.76 2.58
N ASP A 177 -9.58 -12.90 2.10
CA ASP A 177 -10.34 -13.76 1.22
C ASP A 177 -11.40 -14.55 1.99
N LYS A 178 -12.67 -14.10 1.88
CA LYS A 178 -13.79 -14.72 2.59
C LYS A 178 -13.94 -16.20 2.25
N VAL A 179 -13.76 -16.59 0.98
CA VAL A 179 -13.92 -17.98 0.55
C VAL A 179 -12.85 -18.86 1.16
N PHE A 180 -11.59 -18.43 1.11
CA PHE A 180 -10.46 -19.10 1.75
C PHE A 180 -10.72 -19.26 3.25
N TYR A 181 -11.09 -18.19 3.94
CA TYR A 181 -11.42 -18.23 5.36
C TYR A 181 -12.56 -19.19 5.71
N GLN A 182 -13.64 -19.23 4.91
CA GLN A 182 -14.70 -20.21 5.13
C GLN A 182 -14.18 -21.63 4.92
N LEU A 183 -13.35 -21.86 3.90
CA LEU A 183 -12.77 -23.17 3.63
C LEU A 183 -11.86 -23.67 4.77
N THR A 184 -11.16 -22.77 5.49
CA THR A 184 -10.31 -23.18 6.63
C THR A 184 -11.11 -23.62 7.86
N LYS A 185 -12.39 -23.20 7.97
CA LYS A 185 -13.27 -23.56 9.10
C LYS A 185 -13.83 -24.99 9.03
N TYR A 186 -13.90 -25.59 7.85
CA TYR A 186 -14.45 -26.93 7.70
C TYR A 186 -13.47 -28.01 8.16
N ALA A 187 -13.98 -29.20 8.48
CA ALA A 187 -13.16 -30.35 8.84
C ALA A 187 -12.10 -30.65 7.77
N ASN A 188 -10.90 -31.03 8.21
CA ASN A 188 -9.81 -31.36 7.31
C ASN A 188 -10.15 -32.63 6.51
N THR A 189 -10.43 -32.47 5.22
CA THR A 189 -10.82 -33.53 4.29
C THR A 189 -10.10 -33.34 2.97
N ALA A 190 -9.96 -34.41 2.18
CA ALA A 190 -9.36 -34.31 0.84
C ALA A 190 -10.09 -33.29 -0.05
N ALA A 191 -11.43 -33.24 0.04
CA ALA A 191 -12.25 -32.28 -0.69
C ALA A 191 -11.98 -30.83 -0.27
N ARG A 192 -11.83 -30.57 1.05
CA ARG A 192 -11.43 -29.25 1.56
C ARG A 192 -10.05 -28.86 1.02
N SER A 193 -9.07 -29.76 1.09
CA SER A 193 -7.70 -29.49 0.63
C SER A 193 -7.67 -29.12 -0.85
N GLN A 194 -8.42 -29.86 -1.69
CA GLN A 194 -8.54 -29.55 -3.12
C GLN A 194 -9.23 -28.20 -3.36
N ALA A 195 -10.26 -27.86 -2.59
CA ALA A 195 -10.95 -26.57 -2.69
C ALA A 195 -10.04 -25.40 -2.27
N LEU A 196 -9.26 -25.56 -1.20
CA LEU A 196 -8.26 -24.58 -0.75
C LEU A 196 -7.18 -24.36 -1.81
N GLN A 197 -6.61 -25.43 -2.36
CA GLN A 197 -5.65 -25.35 -3.45
C GLN A 197 -6.23 -24.61 -4.64
N LYS A 198 -7.45 -24.98 -5.08
CA LYS A 198 -8.14 -24.29 -6.18
C LYS A 198 -8.31 -22.80 -5.90
N ARG A 199 -8.71 -22.43 -4.68
CA ARG A 199 -8.88 -21.03 -4.29
C ARG A 199 -7.54 -20.28 -4.28
N LEU A 200 -6.49 -20.87 -3.74
CA LEU A 200 -5.15 -20.28 -3.74
C LEU A 200 -4.63 -20.02 -5.14
N LYS A 201 -4.84 -20.96 -6.07
CA LYS A 201 -4.48 -20.75 -7.49
C LYS A 201 -5.18 -19.54 -8.08
N GLN A 202 -6.47 -19.36 -7.76
CA GLN A 202 -7.24 -18.19 -8.23
C GLN A 202 -6.70 -16.87 -7.65
N ILE A 203 -6.37 -16.85 -6.35
CA ILE A 203 -5.84 -15.64 -5.71
C ILE A 203 -4.45 -15.31 -6.29
N ALA A 204 -3.56 -16.31 -6.44
CA ALA A 204 -2.25 -16.12 -7.04
C ALA A 204 -2.34 -15.61 -8.48
N LYS A 205 -3.25 -16.18 -9.28
CA LYS A 205 -3.51 -15.73 -10.65
C LYS A 205 -4.03 -14.29 -10.72
N ALA A 206 -4.94 -13.92 -9.82
CA ALA A 206 -5.46 -12.55 -9.76
C ALA A 206 -4.36 -11.55 -9.43
N GLU A 207 -3.46 -11.89 -8.52
CA GLU A 207 -2.32 -11.02 -8.17
C GLU A 207 -1.27 -10.96 -9.29
N LEU A 208 -0.99 -12.07 -9.98
CA LEU A 208 -0.12 -12.05 -11.17
C LEU A 208 -0.67 -11.12 -12.25
N LYS A 209 -1.99 -11.17 -12.50
CA LYS A 209 -2.66 -10.26 -13.42
C LYS A 209 -2.52 -8.80 -13.00
N GLU A 210 -2.71 -8.51 -11.71
CA GLU A 210 -2.53 -7.15 -11.18
C GLU A 210 -1.10 -6.63 -11.42
N ILE A 211 -0.09 -7.47 -11.18
CA ILE A 211 1.32 -7.14 -11.43
C ILE A 211 1.56 -6.89 -12.93
N GLU A 212 1.04 -7.75 -13.80
CA GLU A 212 1.13 -7.59 -15.26
C GLU A 212 0.49 -6.27 -15.73
N ASP A 213 -0.72 -5.97 -15.25
CA ASP A 213 -1.43 -4.74 -15.59
C ASP A 213 -0.59 -3.51 -15.18
N VAL A 214 0.05 -3.53 -14.01
CA VAL A 214 0.93 -2.45 -13.56
C VAL A 214 2.23 -2.36 -14.36
N VAL A 215 2.82 -3.49 -14.78
CA VAL A 215 3.98 -3.49 -15.69
C VAL A 215 3.64 -2.75 -16.97
N ASN A 216 2.48 -3.05 -17.57
CA ASN A 216 2.02 -2.39 -18.79
C ASN A 216 1.83 -0.87 -18.56
N LYS A 217 1.23 -0.48 -17.43
CA LYS A 217 1.08 0.94 -17.06
C LYS A 217 2.44 1.64 -16.90
N LEU A 218 3.40 1.01 -16.24
CA LEU A 218 4.75 1.56 -16.06
C LEU A 218 5.49 1.73 -17.40
N GLN A 219 5.37 0.76 -18.30
CA GLN A 219 5.95 0.85 -19.65
C GLN A 219 5.38 2.02 -20.45
N ILE A 220 4.08 2.29 -20.33
CA ILE A 220 3.45 3.46 -20.96
C ILE A 220 4.03 4.76 -20.37
N VAL A 221 4.20 4.84 -19.05
CA VAL A 221 4.81 6.00 -18.41
C VAL A 221 6.26 6.19 -18.87
N GLU A 222 7.05 5.12 -18.95
CA GLU A 222 8.42 5.18 -19.47
C GLU A 222 8.48 5.64 -20.93
N ALA A 223 7.58 5.16 -21.80
CA ALA A 223 7.50 5.58 -23.19
C ALA A 223 7.18 7.09 -23.31
N GLU A 224 6.22 7.58 -22.52
CA GLU A 224 5.88 9.01 -22.45
C GLU A 224 7.08 9.85 -21.99
N VAL A 225 7.87 9.36 -21.04
CA VAL A 225 9.10 10.04 -20.59
C VAL A 225 10.11 10.15 -21.72
N ILE A 226 10.38 9.05 -22.44
CA ILE A 226 11.32 9.03 -23.56
C ILE A 226 10.87 10.03 -24.63
N GLN A 227 9.58 10.05 -24.96
CA GLN A 227 9.02 11.00 -25.91
C GLN A 227 9.21 12.45 -25.44
N ARG A 228 8.93 12.76 -24.17
CA ARG A 228 9.11 14.10 -23.62
C ARG A 228 10.57 14.54 -23.59
N ILE A 229 11.50 13.66 -23.27
CA ILE A 229 12.94 13.94 -23.30
C ILE A 229 13.37 14.26 -24.74
N HIS A 230 12.95 13.44 -25.70
CA HIS A 230 13.28 13.65 -27.11
C HIS A 230 12.77 14.99 -27.64
N LEU A 231 11.54 15.38 -27.27
CA LEU A 231 10.99 16.71 -27.59
C LEU A 231 11.72 17.84 -26.85
N ALA A 232 12.08 17.65 -25.58
CA ALA A 232 12.77 18.68 -24.80
C ALA A 232 14.22 18.92 -25.22
N ASP A 233 14.94 17.91 -25.74
CA ASP A 233 16.30 18.11 -26.27
C ASP A 233 16.33 19.08 -27.47
N SER A 234 15.16 19.36 -28.09
CA SER A 234 15.02 20.39 -29.11
C SER A 234 14.89 21.84 -28.56
N GLU A 235 14.57 22.01 -27.27
CA GLU A 235 14.41 23.32 -26.62
C GLU A 235 15.10 23.35 -25.25
N LYS A 236 16.16 24.16 -25.08
CA LYS A 236 16.92 24.29 -23.82
C LYS A 236 16.05 24.82 -22.65
N MET A 237 15.31 23.93 -21.99
CA MET A 237 14.43 24.29 -20.87
C MET A 237 15.12 24.14 -19.52
N LYS A 238 15.23 25.25 -18.76
CA LYS A 238 15.75 25.25 -17.37
C LYS A 238 14.61 25.01 -16.37
N ARG A 239 14.78 24.06 -15.46
CA ARG A 239 13.82 23.76 -14.37
C ARG A 239 13.86 24.86 -13.30
N GLN A 240 12.70 25.33 -12.86
CA GLN A 240 12.59 26.18 -11.67
C GLN A 240 12.41 25.30 -10.43
N LYS A 241 12.99 25.66 -9.29
CA LYS A 241 12.73 24.94 -8.04
C LYS A 241 11.32 25.28 -7.52
N GLN A 242 10.58 24.28 -7.06
CA GLN A 242 9.46 24.44 -6.11
C GLN A 242 9.77 23.60 -4.87
N GLY A 243 8.89 23.69 -3.88
CA GLY A 243 8.88 22.81 -2.72
C GLY A 243 9.69 23.37 -1.57
N GLU A 244 9.06 24.20 -0.76
CA GLU A 244 9.49 24.37 0.63
C GLU A 244 8.75 23.30 1.46
N ILE A 245 9.50 22.51 2.24
CA ILE A 245 8.87 21.76 3.34
C ILE A 245 8.29 22.83 4.25
N LYS A 246 7.00 22.75 4.59
CA LYS A 246 6.41 23.63 5.60
C LYS A 246 7.16 23.39 6.92
N THR A 247 8.12 24.25 7.23
CA THR A 247 8.87 24.21 8.48
C THR A 247 8.07 24.94 9.53
N GLY A 248 7.41 24.21 10.43
CA GLY A 248 6.95 24.78 11.69
C GLY A 248 8.16 25.15 12.56
N LYS A 249 8.03 26.18 13.41
CA LYS A 249 9.09 26.54 14.38
C LYS A 249 9.47 25.36 15.29
N ASP A 250 8.55 24.42 15.49
CA ASP A 250 8.69 23.27 16.38
C ASP A 250 8.79 21.93 15.61
N THR A 251 9.21 21.94 14.35
CA THR A 251 9.30 20.71 13.52
C THR A 251 10.76 20.33 13.25
N LEU A 252 11.19 19.17 13.79
CA LEU A 252 12.47 18.55 13.44
C LEU A 252 12.34 17.81 12.11
N ASN A 253 13.20 18.13 11.15
CA ASN A 253 13.24 17.48 9.85
C ASN A 253 14.51 16.65 9.74
N PHE A 254 14.34 15.34 9.55
CA PHE A 254 15.45 14.43 9.31
C PHE A 254 15.51 14.11 7.81
N PRO A 255 16.70 14.24 7.17
CA PRO A 255 16.85 13.83 5.78
C PRO A 255 16.73 12.29 5.69
N TYR A 256 15.99 11.81 4.69
CA TYR A 256 15.88 10.37 4.44
C TYR A 256 17.22 9.82 3.92
N THR A 257 17.84 8.92 4.70
CA THR A 257 19.14 8.30 4.40
C THR A 257 19.02 6.91 3.78
N GLY A 258 17.80 6.40 3.58
CA GLY A 258 17.55 5.05 3.08
C GLY A 258 17.13 4.06 4.17
N GLU A 259 17.36 4.39 5.44
CA GLU A 259 16.82 3.65 6.59
C GLU A 259 15.37 4.09 6.84
N VAL A 260 14.51 3.13 7.18
CA VAL A 260 13.09 3.37 7.47
C VAL A 260 12.85 3.04 8.94
N TRP A 261 12.45 4.05 9.70
CA TRP A 261 12.00 3.88 11.07
C TRP A 261 10.46 3.71 11.12
N LEU A 262 9.96 2.87 12.04
CA LEU A 262 8.52 2.58 12.11
C LEU A 262 7.68 3.82 12.46
N ASP A 263 8.24 4.75 13.23
CA ASP A 263 7.62 6.01 13.62
C ASP A 263 7.62 7.06 12.49
N GLU A 264 8.46 6.89 11.46
CA GLU A 264 8.44 7.74 10.26
C GLU A 264 7.33 7.35 9.27
N LEU A 265 6.77 6.15 9.38
CA LEU A 265 5.73 5.66 8.48
C LEU A 265 4.45 6.50 8.61
N ASP A 266 4.00 7.06 7.48
CA ASP A 266 2.92 8.06 7.35
C ASP A 266 3.31 9.50 7.74
N ASN A 267 4.58 9.77 8.07
CA ASN A 267 5.09 11.09 8.46
C ASN A 267 6.11 11.70 7.47
N TYR A 268 6.35 11.06 6.31
CA TYR A 268 7.27 11.58 5.31
C TYR A 268 6.80 12.92 4.71
N ALA A 269 7.76 13.76 4.30
CA ALA A 269 7.53 14.99 3.56
C ALA A 269 8.43 15.02 2.31
N ALA A 270 7.86 15.21 1.12
CA ALA A 270 8.62 15.34 -0.12
C ALA A 270 8.83 16.81 -0.54
N ARG A 271 10.01 17.12 -1.11
CA ARG A 271 10.27 18.36 -1.85
C ARG A 271 10.19 18.05 -3.35
N ILE A 272 9.48 18.87 -4.12
CA ILE A 272 9.30 18.69 -5.56
C ILE A 272 9.76 19.92 -6.32
N GLU A 273 10.61 19.78 -7.33
CA GLU A 273 10.98 20.90 -8.19
C GLU A 273 9.85 21.22 -9.20
N LYS A 274 9.75 22.46 -9.72
CA LYS A 274 8.78 22.75 -10.78
C LYS A 274 9.20 22.02 -12.03
N CYS A 275 8.22 21.44 -12.72
CA CYS A 275 8.39 21.14 -14.12
C CYS A 275 8.76 22.46 -14.84
N PRO A 276 9.83 22.48 -15.65
CA PRO A 276 10.06 23.61 -16.56
C PRO A 276 8.80 23.71 -17.41
N ALA A 277 8.03 24.78 -17.24
CA ALA A 277 6.79 24.96 -17.96
C ALA A 277 7.10 24.87 -19.46
N THR A 278 6.46 23.94 -20.17
CA THR A 278 6.20 24.15 -21.59
C THR A 278 5.39 25.44 -21.69
N THR A 279 6.05 26.50 -22.14
CA THR A 279 5.41 27.74 -22.56
C THR A 279 4.26 27.36 -23.50
N LYS A 280 3.04 27.78 -23.13
CA LYS A 280 1.73 27.47 -23.72
C LYS A 280 1.07 26.19 -23.22
N GLN A 281 0.33 26.34 -22.12
CA GLN A 281 -0.97 25.68 -22.01
C GLN A 281 -1.82 26.12 -23.22
N ALA A 282 -1.90 25.29 -24.24
CA ALA A 282 -3.01 25.37 -25.17
C ALA A 282 -4.24 24.94 -24.38
N ALA A 283 -5.16 25.88 -24.19
CA ALA A 283 -6.49 25.60 -23.71
C ALA A 283 -7.15 24.60 -24.67
N LEU A 284 -7.54 23.44 -24.14
CA LEU A 284 -8.54 22.54 -24.68
C LEU A 284 -9.46 22.14 -23.53
#